data_AF-A0A0E0IQA7-F1
#
_entry.id   AF-A0A0E0IQA7-F1
#
_cell.length_a   1.000
_cell.length_b   1.000
_cell.length_c   1.000
_cell.angle_alpha   90.00
_cell.angle_beta   90.00
_cell.angle_gamma   90.00
#
_symmetry.space_group_name_H-M   'P 1'
#
loop_
_entity.id
_entity.type
_entity.pdbx_description
1 polymer ?
#
loop_
_entity_poly.entity_id
_entity_poly.type
_entity_poly.pdbx_seq_one_letter_code
_entity_poly.pdbx_strand_id
1 'polypeptide(L)'
;MPHITIYPISPSIPHLPRNGDDPGKICNDDHRSWLDARQENSVLYASFGSYVTMSHSQLEEIAMALRDSGVQLFWVGRDKADSLQQQVGGDNGLVVPWCEQLKPLRVELCAGGRVSWVATARFPYWMADGHIVADEWKIGINLRGQRGEDGIVSRAAIRAAVIKLMDLDDSESQEMRRRAAKLHAASRGAIQEGGSSHRSLNSLVNDLAQGRLNGAGTCQ
;
A
#
# COMPACT_ATOMS: atom_id res chain seq x y z
N MET A 1 13.71 34.25 -16.72
CA MET A 1 12.56 33.38 -16.38
C MET A 1 12.30 33.54 -14.89
N PRO A 2 11.05 33.68 -14.41
CA PRO A 2 10.79 33.73 -12.98
C PRO A 2 11.21 32.41 -12.33
N HIS A 3 11.95 32.49 -11.22
CA HIS A 3 12.30 31.31 -10.42
C HIS A 3 11.06 30.87 -9.63
N ILE A 4 10.56 29.67 -9.93
CA ILE A 4 9.50 29.03 -9.15
C ILE A 4 10.18 28.13 -8.12
N THR A 5 9.96 28.42 -6.83
CA THR A 5 10.42 27.55 -5.74
C THR A 5 9.41 26.44 -5.51
N ILE A 6 9.88 25.18 -5.51
CA ILE A 6 9.06 24.00 -5.25
C ILE A 6 9.45 23.43 -3.88
N TYR A 7 8.45 23.18 -3.03
CA TYR A 7 8.63 22.63 -1.68
C TYR A 7 8.16 21.18 -1.61
N PRO A 8 9.06 20.18 -1.72
CA PRO A 8 8.67 18.78 -1.56
C PRO A 8 8.43 18.46 -0.08
N ILE A 9 7.17 18.28 0.31
CA ILE A 9 6.76 18.02 1.70
C ILE A 9 6.23 16.58 1.92
N SER A 10 6.45 15.70 0.95
CA SER A 10 5.97 14.31 0.96
C SER A 10 6.91 13.35 1.72
N PRO A 11 6.43 12.16 2.14
CA PRO A 11 5.03 11.74 2.19
C PRO A 11 4.26 12.34 3.37
N SER A 12 3.06 12.87 3.10
CA SER A 12 2.15 13.38 4.14
C SER A 12 1.22 12.26 4.59
N ILE A 13 1.74 11.37 5.43
CA ILE A 13 0.96 10.26 6.01
C ILE A 13 0.26 10.80 7.27
N PRO A 14 -1.08 10.72 7.38
CA PRO A 14 -1.78 11.15 8.59
C PRO A 14 -1.23 10.45 9.83
N HIS A 15 -0.79 11.24 10.82
CA HIS A 15 -0.29 10.72 12.08
C HIS A 15 -1.47 10.30 12.98
N LEU A 16 -1.81 9.00 12.99
CA LEU A 16 -2.78 8.46 13.97
C LEU A 16 -2.11 8.29 15.34
N PRO A 17 -2.57 8.94 16.41
CA PRO A 17 -2.03 8.73 17.76
C PRO A 17 -2.17 7.28 18.21
N ARG A 18 -1.23 6.83 19.05
CA ARG A 18 -1.13 5.45 19.57
C ARG A 18 -2.13 5.15 20.70
N ASN A 19 -2.87 6.14 21.20
CA ASN A 19 -3.71 6.00 22.39
C ASN A 19 -5.21 6.08 22.07
N GLY A 20 -5.93 5.00 22.39
CA GLY A 20 -7.04 5.10 23.34
C GLY A 20 -8.44 5.11 22.77
N ASP A 21 -8.91 6.25 22.27
CA ASP A 21 -10.35 6.56 22.34
C ASP A 21 -10.93 7.08 21.02
N ASP A 22 -10.93 6.23 20.00
CA ASP A 22 -11.76 6.39 18.80
C ASP A 22 -12.81 5.25 18.78
N PRO A 23 -14.13 5.53 18.64
CA PRO A 23 -15.17 4.52 18.54
C PRO A 23 -14.98 3.52 17.38
N GLY A 24 -14.08 3.78 16.44
CA GLY A 24 -13.62 2.84 15.40
C GLY A 24 -12.65 1.78 15.92
N LYS A 25 -12.89 1.24 17.13
CA LYS A 25 -12.03 0.27 17.82
C LYS A 25 -11.70 -0.91 16.91
N ILE A 26 -10.44 -0.90 16.47
CA ILE A 26 -9.57 -2.07 16.40
C ILE A 26 -9.92 -3.00 15.22
N CYS A 27 -8.90 -3.28 14.39
CA CYS A 27 -8.72 -4.62 13.86
C CYS A 27 -8.87 -5.57 15.05
N ASN A 28 -10.08 -6.11 15.28
CA ASN A 28 -10.47 -6.92 16.44
C ASN A 28 -9.24 -7.69 16.97
N ASP A 29 -8.98 -7.72 18.29
CA ASP A 29 -7.75 -8.33 18.83
C ASP A 29 -7.48 -9.74 18.22
N ASP A 30 -8.56 -10.41 17.82
CA ASP A 30 -8.62 -11.62 16.99
C ASP A 30 -7.86 -11.54 15.65
N HIS A 31 -8.01 -10.47 14.86
CA HIS A 31 -7.31 -10.26 13.58
C HIS A 31 -5.80 -10.08 13.76
N ARG A 32 -5.40 -9.35 14.82
CA ARG A 32 -3.98 -9.16 15.12
C ARG A 32 -3.37 -10.44 15.66
N SER A 33 -4.09 -11.14 16.54
CA SER A 33 -3.70 -12.46 17.03
C SER A 33 -3.56 -13.48 15.88
N TRP A 34 -4.43 -13.42 14.87
CA TRP A 34 -4.32 -14.25 13.67
C TRP A 34 -3.02 -13.97 12.88
N LEU A 35 -2.65 -12.69 12.70
CA LEU A 35 -1.39 -12.31 12.05
C LEU A 35 -0.17 -12.69 12.90
N ASP A 36 -0.24 -12.47 14.21
CA ASP A 36 0.83 -12.77 15.17
C ASP A 36 1.06 -14.29 15.33
N ALA A 37 0.13 -15.13 14.88
CA ALA A 37 0.30 -16.58 14.82
C ALA A 37 1.07 -17.07 13.57
N ARG A 38 1.32 -16.21 12.56
CA ARG A 38 1.94 -16.61 11.28
C ARG A 38 3.43 -16.31 11.23
N GLN A 39 4.17 -17.03 10.39
CA GLN A 39 5.61 -16.81 10.21
C GLN A 39 5.88 -15.42 9.59
N GLU A 40 7.09 -14.90 9.84
CA GLU A 40 7.54 -13.68 9.19
C GLU A 40 7.48 -13.74 7.65
N ASN A 41 7.09 -12.64 7.00
CA ASN A 41 6.96 -12.55 5.54
C ASN A 41 6.12 -13.67 4.87
N SER A 42 5.16 -14.28 5.59
CA SER A 42 4.40 -15.44 5.08
C SER A 42 2.96 -15.13 4.67
N VAL A 43 2.44 -13.95 5.03
CA VAL A 43 1.07 -13.53 4.72
C VAL A 43 1.05 -12.48 3.61
N LEU A 44 0.20 -12.67 2.61
CA LEU A 44 -0.13 -11.69 1.58
C LEU A 44 -1.24 -10.75 2.09
N TYR A 45 -1.02 -9.44 2.03
CA TYR A 45 -2.07 -8.46 2.30
C TYR A 45 -2.67 -7.94 0.99
N ALA A 46 -4.01 -7.95 0.90
CA ALA A 46 -4.76 -7.44 -0.24
C ALA A 46 -5.75 -6.33 0.20
N SER A 47 -5.70 -5.17 -0.47
CA SER A 47 -6.69 -4.09 -0.29
C SER A 47 -6.85 -3.27 -1.57
N PHE A 48 -8.10 -3.10 -2.00
CA PHE A 48 -8.44 -2.33 -3.19
C PHE A 48 -8.80 -0.86 -2.89
N GLY A 49 -8.59 -0.38 -1.67
CA GLY A 49 -8.85 1.02 -1.32
C GLY A 49 -10.34 1.40 -1.37
N SER A 50 -10.66 2.67 -1.10
CA SER A 50 -12.06 3.13 -0.90
C SER A 50 -12.83 3.51 -2.15
N TYR A 51 -12.14 3.72 -3.26
CA TYR A 51 -12.72 4.32 -4.45
C TYR A 51 -12.62 3.42 -5.69
N VAL A 52 -12.12 2.19 -5.52
CA VAL A 52 -11.99 1.26 -6.65
C VAL A 52 -13.29 0.48 -6.82
N THR A 53 -13.98 0.75 -7.91
CA THR A 53 -15.07 -0.08 -8.40
C THR A 53 -14.48 -1.15 -9.31
N MET A 54 -14.67 -2.43 -8.96
CA MET A 54 -14.20 -3.58 -9.72
C MET A 54 -15.39 -4.41 -10.19
N SER A 55 -15.34 -4.89 -11.44
CA SER A 55 -16.37 -5.77 -11.97
C SER A 55 -16.44 -7.07 -11.16
N HIS A 56 -17.62 -7.69 -11.13
CA HIS A 56 -17.80 -8.96 -10.43
C HIS A 56 -16.86 -10.04 -10.99
N SER A 57 -16.78 -10.16 -12.31
CA SER A 57 -15.90 -11.12 -12.99
C SER A 57 -14.42 -10.95 -12.63
N GLN A 58 -13.92 -9.71 -12.53
CA GLN A 58 -12.53 -9.49 -12.13
C GLN A 58 -12.30 -9.84 -10.65
N LEU A 59 -13.27 -9.54 -9.77
CA LEU A 59 -13.20 -9.90 -8.36
C LEU A 59 -13.17 -11.41 -8.17
N GLU A 60 -13.98 -12.15 -8.93
CA GLU A 60 -14.04 -13.60 -8.91
C GLU A 60 -12.72 -14.23 -9.38
N GLU A 61 -12.12 -13.72 -10.47
CA GLU A 61 -10.81 -14.17 -10.94
C GLU A 61 -9.71 -13.95 -9.89
N ILE A 62 -9.76 -12.82 -9.15
CA ILE A 62 -8.83 -12.55 -8.04
C ILE A 62 -9.09 -13.51 -6.88
N ALA A 63 -10.34 -13.68 -6.45
CA ALA A 63 -10.68 -14.55 -5.33
C ALA A 63 -10.23 -15.99 -5.60
N MET A 64 -10.54 -16.51 -6.79
CA MET A 64 -10.14 -17.84 -7.19
C MET A 64 -8.61 -17.96 -7.33
N ALA A 65 -7.92 -16.95 -7.86
CA ALA A 65 -6.46 -16.97 -7.97
C ALA A 65 -5.77 -17.02 -6.60
N LEU A 66 -6.28 -16.23 -5.65
CA LEU A 66 -5.78 -16.20 -4.28
C LEU A 66 -6.02 -17.54 -3.59
N ARG A 67 -7.21 -18.13 -3.75
CA ARG A 67 -7.53 -19.47 -3.26
C ARG A 67 -6.58 -20.53 -3.82
N ASP A 68 -6.42 -20.56 -5.14
CA ASP A 68 -5.61 -21.57 -5.86
C ASP A 68 -4.11 -21.39 -5.64
N SER A 69 -3.67 -20.22 -5.19
CA SER A 69 -2.27 -19.96 -4.85
C SER A 69 -1.83 -20.65 -3.55
N GLY A 70 -2.78 -20.96 -2.66
CA GLY A 70 -2.50 -21.58 -1.36
C GLY A 70 -1.75 -20.69 -0.37
N VAL A 71 -1.48 -19.42 -0.71
CA VAL A 71 -0.77 -18.49 0.19
C VAL A 71 -1.67 -18.09 1.36
N GLN A 72 -1.04 -17.75 2.49
CA GLN A 72 -1.78 -17.16 3.60
C GLN A 72 -2.21 -15.75 3.21
N LEU A 73 -3.49 -15.42 3.40
CA LEU A 73 -4.10 -14.21 2.89
C LEU A 73 -4.75 -13.40 4.01
N PHE A 74 -4.48 -12.11 4.04
CA PHE A 74 -5.25 -11.10 4.77
C PHE A 74 -5.86 -10.12 3.77
N TRP A 75 -7.18 -10.14 3.58
CA TRP A 75 -7.86 -9.30 2.58
C TRP A 75 -8.88 -8.35 3.23
N VAL A 76 -8.73 -7.05 3.00
CA VAL A 76 -9.79 -6.06 3.27
C VAL A 76 -10.86 -6.10 2.16
N GLY A 77 -11.94 -6.85 2.40
CA GLY A 77 -13.02 -7.14 1.45
C GLY A 77 -14.23 -6.20 1.51
N ARG A 78 -14.32 -5.31 2.50
CA ARG A 78 -15.40 -4.31 2.63
C ARG A 78 -16.80 -4.90 2.72
N ASP A 79 -17.75 -4.31 2.02
CA ASP A 79 -19.13 -4.76 1.84
C ASP A 79 -19.21 -6.18 1.28
N LYS A 80 -18.14 -6.67 0.65
CA LYS A 80 -18.04 -8.03 0.11
C LYS A 80 -17.29 -9.00 1.02
N ALA A 81 -16.92 -8.59 2.24
CA ALA A 81 -16.09 -9.40 3.14
C ALA A 81 -16.70 -10.78 3.42
N ASP A 82 -18.01 -10.87 3.71
CA ASP A 82 -18.66 -12.16 4.00
C ASP A 82 -18.64 -13.10 2.79
N SER A 83 -18.95 -12.57 1.61
CA SER A 83 -18.95 -13.33 0.36
C SER A 83 -17.54 -13.82 0.00
N LEU A 84 -16.53 -12.96 0.20
CA LEU A 84 -15.14 -13.29 -0.04
C LEU A 84 -14.60 -14.27 1.02
N GLN A 85 -14.96 -14.11 2.29
CA GLN A 85 -14.58 -15.04 3.37
C GLN A 85 -15.06 -16.46 3.05
N GLN A 86 -16.25 -16.64 2.48
CA GLN A 86 -16.73 -17.96 2.07
C GLN A 86 -15.93 -18.56 0.90
N GLN A 87 -15.39 -17.72 0.01
CA GLN A 87 -14.65 -18.17 -1.16
C GLN A 87 -13.17 -18.46 -0.86
N VAL A 88 -12.50 -17.56 -0.11
CA VAL A 88 -11.05 -17.60 0.12
C VAL A 88 -10.67 -17.88 1.58
N GLY A 89 -11.62 -17.79 2.49
CA GLY A 89 -11.39 -17.75 3.92
C GLY A 89 -11.38 -19.10 4.63
N GLY A 90 -10.85 -20.15 3.99
CA GLY A 90 -10.50 -21.39 4.69
C GLY A 90 -9.40 -21.14 5.74
N ASP A 91 -8.69 -22.19 6.17
CA ASP A 91 -7.67 -22.08 7.24
C ASP A 91 -6.55 -21.05 6.98
N ASN A 92 -6.33 -20.71 5.71
CA ASN A 92 -5.26 -19.85 5.24
C ASN A 92 -5.69 -18.40 4.96
N GLY A 93 -6.98 -18.05 5.06
CA GLY A 93 -7.50 -16.76 4.64
C GLY A 93 -8.33 -16.04 5.69
N LEU A 94 -7.98 -14.79 5.98
CA LEU A 94 -8.80 -13.88 6.79
C LEU A 94 -9.24 -12.69 5.93
N VAL A 95 -10.54 -12.55 5.75
CA VAL A 95 -11.19 -11.45 5.04
C VAL A 95 -11.94 -10.58 6.03
N VAL A 96 -11.67 -9.27 5.99
CA VAL A 96 -12.24 -8.30 6.93
C VAL A 96 -12.96 -7.18 6.19
N PRO A 97 -14.07 -6.65 6.73
CA PRO A 97 -14.79 -5.54 6.10
C PRO A 97 -13.97 -4.25 6.16
N TRP A 98 -13.25 -4.01 7.25
CA TRP A 98 -12.41 -2.84 7.37
C TRP A 98 -11.13 -3.17 8.14
N CYS A 99 -10.08 -2.45 7.80
CA CYS A 99 -8.82 -2.44 8.51
C CYS A 99 -8.32 -1.01 8.52
N GLU A 100 -7.90 -0.50 9.67
CA GLU A 100 -7.22 0.80 9.73
C GLU A 100 -5.89 0.67 8.98
N GLN A 101 -5.90 0.87 7.67
CA GLN A 101 -4.78 0.57 6.77
C GLN A 101 -3.46 1.18 7.25
N LEU A 102 -3.49 2.29 7.99
CA LEU A 102 -2.32 2.97 8.55
C LEU A 102 -1.73 2.31 9.82
N LYS A 103 -2.43 1.43 10.54
CA LYS A 103 -1.88 0.65 11.67
C LYS A 103 -1.10 -0.59 11.20
N PRO A 104 -1.51 -1.33 10.15
CA PRO A 104 -0.67 -2.31 9.48
C PRO A 104 0.31 -1.73 8.45
N LEU A 105 0.04 -0.54 7.86
CA LEU A 105 1.06 0.17 7.07
C LEU A 105 1.99 1.05 7.91
N ARG A 106 1.79 1.14 9.23
CA ARG A 106 2.88 1.58 10.12
C ARG A 106 4.00 0.62 9.86
N VAL A 107 5.17 1.18 9.60
CA VAL A 107 6.24 0.40 9.01
C VAL A 107 6.95 -0.39 10.08
N GLU A 108 6.27 -1.46 10.43
CA GLU A 108 6.66 -2.66 11.13
C GLU A 108 6.35 -3.88 10.25
N LEU A 109 5.59 -3.74 9.14
CA LEU A 109 5.24 -4.87 8.25
C LEU A 109 6.08 -4.94 6.96
N CYS A 110 6.75 -3.87 6.52
CA CYS A 110 7.59 -3.90 5.31
C CYS A 110 9.11 -3.85 5.57
N ALA A 111 9.54 -3.86 6.83
CA ALA A 111 10.97 -3.77 7.19
C ALA A 111 11.38 -4.80 8.26
N GLY A 112 10.57 -5.85 8.49
CA GLY A 112 10.83 -6.89 9.49
C GLY A 112 9.57 -7.42 10.20
N GLY A 113 8.44 -7.57 9.50
CA GLY A 113 7.18 -8.04 10.10
C GLY A 113 6.51 -9.16 9.31
N ARG A 114 5.45 -9.74 9.88
CA ARG A 114 4.84 -11.01 9.45
C ARG A 114 4.05 -11.02 8.14
N VAL A 115 3.92 -9.87 7.50
CA VAL A 115 3.24 -9.72 6.20
C VAL A 115 4.29 -9.39 5.15
N SER A 116 4.23 -10.17 4.09
CA SER A 116 5.17 -10.17 2.98
C SER A 116 5.04 -8.92 2.11
N TRP A 117 3.81 -8.54 1.75
CA TRP A 117 3.52 -7.45 0.83
C TRP A 117 2.09 -6.95 0.93
N VAL A 118 1.94 -5.66 0.60
CA VAL A 118 0.67 -4.95 0.48
C VAL A 118 0.35 -4.76 -1.00
N ALA A 119 -0.62 -5.50 -1.53
CA ALA A 119 -1.28 -5.13 -2.78
C ALA A 119 -2.21 -3.94 -2.48
N THR A 120 -1.65 -2.74 -2.35
CA THR A 120 -2.45 -1.50 -2.25
C THR A 120 -2.86 -1.08 -3.64
N ALA A 121 -4.15 -1.15 -3.94
CA ALA A 121 -4.72 -0.15 -4.81
C ALA A 121 -4.75 1.18 -4.03
N ARG A 122 -3.64 1.93 -4.19
CA ARG A 122 -3.50 3.38 -3.98
C ARG A 122 -3.54 3.90 -2.52
N PHE A 123 -2.41 4.47 -2.12
CA PHE A 123 -2.30 5.49 -1.07
C PHE A 123 -3.20 6.70 -1.42
N PRO A 124 -3.71 7.46 -0.43
CA PRO A 124 -4.64 8.54 -0.72
C PRO A 124 -3.94 9.63 -1.53
N TYR A 125 -4.62 10.05 -2.59
CA TYR A 125 -4.30 11.12 -3.53
C TYR A 125 -3.26 10.80 -4.64
N TRP A 126 -3.76 10.89 -5.88
CA TRP A 126 -3.16 11.13 -7.22
C TRP A 126 -1.84 10.52 -7.76
N MET A 127 -0.91 9.86 -7.05
CA MET A 127 0.43 9.66 -7.65
C MET A 127 1.10 8.27 -7.72
N ALA A 128 0.45 7.16 -7.34
CA ALA A 128 1.02 5.83 -7.62
C ALA A 128 0.19 5.12 -8.69
N ASP A 129 0.49 5.42 -9.95
CA ASP A 129 0.12 4.55 -11.07
C ASP A 129 0.85 3.20 -10.89
N GLY A 130 0.20 2.08 -11.25
CA GLY A 130 0.84 0.76 -11.22
C GLY A 130 2.15 0.74 -12.02
N HIS A 131 2.24 1.60 -13.05
CA HIS A 131 3.47 1.89 -13.79
C HIS A 131 4.60 2.42 -12.89
N ILE A 132 4.36 3.41 -12.04
CA ILE A 132 5.44 3.95 -11.18
C ILE A 132 5.91 2.89 -10.20
N VAL A 133 4.99 2.12 -9.61
CA VAL A 133 5.31 1.09 -8.61
C VAL A 133 6.11 -0.06 -9.22
N ALA A 134 5.65 -0.58 -10.35
CA ALA A 134 6.23 -1.77 -10.96
C ALA A 134 7.32 -1.47 -11.99
N ASP A 135 7.17 -0.40 -12.78
CA ASP A 135 8.04 -0.11 -13.92
C ASP A 135 9.16 0.89 -13.56
N GLU A 136 8.90 1.87 -12.70
CA GLU A 136 9.93 2.83 -12.25
C GLU A 136 10.63 2.36 -10.97
N TRP A 137 9.87 2.09 -9.91
CA TRP A 137 10.42 1.72 -8.61
C TRP A 137 10.83 0.24 -8.54
N LYS A 138 10.25 -0.61 -9.40
CA LYS A 138 10.45 -2.07 -9.42
C LYS A 138 10.20 -2.71 -8.06
N ILE A 139 9.10 -2.33 -7.41
CA ILE A 139 8.69 -2.89 -6.11
C ILE A 139 7.38 -3.69 -6.20
N GLY A 140 6.98 -4.08 -7.40
CA GLY A 140 5.75 -4.84 -7.62
C GLY A 140 5.65 -5.35 -9.06
N ILE A 141 4.61 -6.15 -9.31
CA ILE A 141 4.35 -6.78 -10.61
C ILE A 141 3.18 -6.05 -11.30
N ASN A 142 3.41 -5.59 -12.53
CA ASN A 142 2.38 -4.95 -13.34
C ASN A 142 1.62 -6.01 -14.17
N LEU A 143 0.34 -6.23 -13.84
CA LEU A 143 -0.52 -7.16 -14.58
C LEU A 143 -1.35 -6.48 -15.68
N ARG A 144 -1.17 -5.17 -15.93
CA ARG A 144 -1.97 -4.44 -16.93
C ARG A 144 -1.80 -5.01 -18.35
N GLY A 145 -0.59 -5.47 -18.68
CA GLY A 145 -0.30 -6.12 -19.97
C GLY A 145 -0.84 -7.54 -20.11
N GLN A 146 -1.37 -8.13 -19.02
CA GLN A 146 -1.94 -9.48 -18.99
C GLN A 146 -3.47 -9.46 -19.07
N ARG A 147 -4.06 -8.31 -19.41
CA ARG A 147 -5.52 -8.20 -19.63
C ARG A 147 -5.88 -8.88 -20.94
N GLY A 148 -6.90 -9.72 -20.90
CA GLY A 148 -7.54 -10.26 -22.10
C GLY A 148 -8.25 -9.16 -22.89
N GLU A 149 -8.82 -9.56 -24.03
CA GLU A 149 -9.62 -8.67 -24.90
C GLU A 149 -10.86 -8.11 -24.17
N ASP A 150 -11.36 -8.83 -23.18
CA ASP A 150 -12.45 -8.43 -22.27
C ASP A 150 -12.01 -7.44 -21.18
N GLY A 151 -10.72 -7.09 -21.13
CA GLY A 151 -10.13 -6.20 -20.13
C GLY A 151 -9.89 -6.86 -18.77
N ILE A 152 -10.10 -8.18 -18.65
CA ILE A 152 -9.94 -8.94 -17.40
C ILE A 152 -8.55 -9.55 -17.35
N VAL A 153 -7.90 -9.47 -16.18
CA VAL A 153 -6.68 -10.23 -15.91
C VAL A 153 -7.08 -11.62 -15.45
N SER A 154 -6.58 -12.64 -16.15
CA SER A 154 -6.90 -14.03 -15.86
C SER A 154 -6.39 -14.47 -14.49
N ARG A 155 -7.13 -15.41 -13.88
CA ARG A 155 -6.76 -16.10 -12.66
C ARG A 155 -5.37 -16.70 -12.71
N ALA A 156 -5.00 -17.31 -13.84
CA ALA A 156 -3.69 -17.89 -14.04
C ALA A 156 -2.57 -16.84 -13.92
N ALA A 157 -2.77 -15.67 -14.52
CA ALA A 157 -1.80 -14.57 -14.44
C ALA A 157 -1.71 -14.00 -13.02
N ILE A 158 -2.84 -13.80 -12.33
CA ILE A 158 -2.87 -13.33 -10.94
C ILE A 158 -2.19 -14.34 -10.01
N ARG A 159 -2.52 -15.63 -10.14
CA ARG A 159 -1.94 -16.71 -9.35
C ARG A 159 -0.43 -16.79 -9.53
N ALA A 160 0.06 -16.73 -10.78
CA ALA A 160 1.48 -16.74 -11.06
C ALA A 160 2.21 -15.55 -10.42
N ALA A 161 1.62 -14.36 -10.49
CA ALA A 161 2.18 -13.17 -9.85
C ALA A 161 2.20 -13.28 -8.32
N VAL A 162 1.14 -13.81 -7.72
CA VAL A 162 1.05 -14.03 -6.26
C VAL A 162 2.11 -15.02 -5.80
N ILE A 163 2.25 -16.17 -6.49
CA ILE A 163 3.26 -17.17 -6.16
C ILE A 163 4.66 -16.58 -6.26
N LYS A 164 4.98 -15.90 -7.36
CA LYS A 164 6.28 -15.25 -7.54
C LYS A 164 6.55 -14.22 -6.44
N LEU A 165 5.57 -13.38 -6.13
CA LEU A 165 5.70 -12.35 -5.10
C LEU A 165 5.94 -12.96 -3.71
N MET A 166 5.35 -14.12 -3.43
CA MET A 166 5.44 -14.81 -2.14
C MET A 166 6.59 -15.80 -2.04
N ASP A 167 7.28 -16.08 -3.15
CA ASP A 167 8.51 -16.88 -3.16
C ASP A 167 9.64 -16.09 -2.49
N LEU A 168 10.18 -16.62 -1.39
CA LEU A 168 11.26 -15.99 -0.63
C LEU A 168 12.65 -16.35 -1.19
N ASP A 169 12.74 -17.38 -2.02
CA ASP A 169 13.98 -17.86 -2.64
C ASP A 169 14.15 -17.30 -4.07
N ASP A 170 13.08 -16.77 -4.67
CA ASP A 170 13.13 -16.07 -5.95
C ASP A 170 13.91 -14.76 -5.87
N SER A 171 14.94 -14.64 -6.70
CA SER A 171 15.83 -13.46 -6.73
C SER A 171 15.12 -12.15 -7.10
N GLU A 172 14.09 -12.21 -7.94
CA GLU A 172 13.33 -11.02 -8.35
C GLU A 172 12.41 -10.55 -7.21
N SER A 173 11.75 -11.48 -6.52
CA SER A 173 11.00 -11.23 -5.28
C SER A 173 11.87 -10.60 -4.19
N GLN A 174 13.07 -11.15 -3.94
CA GLN A 174 14.02 -10.59 -2.98
C GLN A 174 14.45 -9.17 -3.36
N GLU A 175 14.71 -8.92 -4.64
CA GLU A 175 15.10 -7.59 -5.12
C GLU A 175 13.95 -6.57 -4.99
N MET A 176 12.71 -6.97 -5.32
CA MET A 176 11.52 -6.13 -5.08
C MET A 176 11.44 -5.74 -3.60
N ARG A 177 11.63 -6.70 -2.67
CA ARG A 177 11.55 -6.46 -1.22
C ARG A 177 12.64 -5.52 -0.77
N ARG A 178 13.87 -5.75 -1.23
CA ARG A 178 15.03 -4.90 -0.93
C ARG A 178 14.79 -3.46 -1.40
N ARG A 179 14.18 -3.26 -2.57
CA ARG A 179 13.83 -1.92 -3.09
C ARG A 179 12.72 -1.27 -2.28
N ALA A 180 11.66 -2.01 -1.93
CA ALA A 180 10.59 -1.50 -1.08
C ALA A 180 11.11 -1.09 0.31
N ALA A 181 11.97 -1.90 0.91
CA ALA A 181 12.60 -1.57 2.20
C ALA A 181 13.45 -0.28 2.11
N LYS A 182 14.21 -0.10 1.03
CA LYS A 182 14.98 1.15 0.80
C LYS A 182 14.07 2.36 0.59
N LEU A 183 13.03 2.24 -0.24
CA LEU A 183 12.06 3.31 -0.47
C LEU A 183 11.37 3.70 0.83
N HIS A 184 10.97 2.70 1.62
CA HIS A 184 10.40 2.93 2.93
C HIS A 184 11.37 3.69 3.85
N ALA A 185 12.63 3.23 3.99
CA ALA A 185 13.61 3.88 4.84
C ALA A 185 13.87 5.34 4.42
N ALA A 186 13.96 5.61 3.12
CA ALA A 186 14.11 6.96 2.58
C ALA A 186 12.89 7.84 2.88
N SER A 187 11.69 7.29 2.70
CA SER A 187 10.42 7.97 3.01
C SER A 187 10.33 8.36 4.48
N ARG A 188 10.73 7.43 5.38
CA ARG A 188 10.78 7.67 6.82
C ARG A 188 11.84 8.71 7.18
N GLY A 189 13.02 8.66 6.57
CA GLY A 189 14.09 9.64 6.80
C GLY A 189 13.71 11.05 6.33
N ALA A 190 12.91 11.17 5.27
CA ALA A 190 12.50 12.46 4.72
C ALA A 190 11.59 13.26 5.67
N ILE A 191 10.72 12.58 6.42
CA ILE A 191 9.72 13.19 7.32
C ILE A 191 10.17 13.34 8.77
N GLN A 192 11.24 12.64 9.16
CA GLN A 192 11.81 12.76 10.51
C GLN A 192 12.39 14.17 10.74
N GLU A 193 12.58 14.53 12.00
CA GLU A 193 13.22 15.80 12.35
C GLU A 193 14.58 15.92 11.66
N GLY A 194 14.81 17.08 11.04
CA GLY A 194 16.00 17.31 10.22
C GLY A 194 15.98 16.64 8.85
N GLY A 195 14.96 15.86 8.48
CA GLY A 195 14.79 15.24 7.15
C GLY A 195 14.51 16.23 6.02
N SER A 196 14.59 15.78 4.76
CA SER A 196 14.42 16.65 3.59
C SER A 196 13.06 17.34 3.56
N SER A 197 11.98 16.59 3.77
CA SER A 197 10.61 17.11 3.72
C SER A 197 10.28 17.93 4.95
N HIS A 198 10.82 17.56 6.12
CA HIS A 198 10.76 18.39 7.32
C HIS A 198 11.42 19.76 7.10
N ARG A 199 12.62 19.79 6.50
CA ARG A 199 13.30 21.04 6.16
C ARG A 199 12.53 21.85 5.11
N SER A 200 12.03 21.20 4.06
CA SER A 200 11.23 21.87 3.02
C SER A 200 9.93 22.45 3.57
N LEU A 201 9.26 21.77 4.50
CA LEU A 201 8.09 22.30 5.19
C LEU A 201 8.45 23.52 6.03
N ASN A 202 9.55 23.47 6.79
CA ASN A 202 10.00 24.63 7.56
C ASN A 202 10.37 25.82 6.67
N SER A 203 11.01 25.57 5.52
CA SER A 203 11.28 26.61 4.52
C SER A 203 9.98 27.22 3.97
N LEU A 204 8.99 26.40 3.64
CA LEU A 204 7.68 26.87 3.18
C LEU A 204 7.00 27.74 4.25
N VAL A 205 6.98 27.29 5.51
CA VAL A 205 6.38 28.04 6.63
C VAL A 205 7.11 29.38 6.85
N ASN A 206 8.43 29.39 6.78
CA ASN A 206 9.22 30.61 6.93
C ASN A 206 8.95 31.61 5.79
N ASP A 207 8.86 31.13 4.55
CA ASP A 207 8.56 31.98 3.40
C ASP A 207 7.15 32.54 3.42
N LEU A 208 6.18 31.74 3.89
CA LEU A 208 4.81 32.19 4.18
C LEU A 208 4.81 33.30 5.22
N ALA A 209 5.48 33.08 6.35
CA ALA A 209 5.56 34.04 7.45
C ALA A 209 6.22 35.37 7.05
N GLN A 210 7.14 35.32 6.09
CA GLN A 210 7.86 36.49 5.58
C GLN A 210 7.22 37.12 4.32
N GLY A 211 6.06 36.61 3.87
CA GLY A 211 5.37 37.14 2.69
C GLY A 211 6.12 36.93 1.36
N ARG A 212 7.10 36.03 1.32
CA ARG A 212 8.01 35.82 0.18
C ARG A 212 7.43 34.98 -0.96
N LEU A 213 6.23 34.43 -0.78
CA LEU A 213 5.53 33.67 -1.81
C LEU A 213 4.89 34.53 -2.90
N ASN A 214 4.84 35.86 -2.72
CA ASN A 214 4.28 36.78 -3.70
C ASN A 214 5.26 37.03 -4.85
N GLY A 215 5.30 36.09 -5.79
CA GLY A 215 5.80 36.32 -7.14
C GLY A 215 4.76 37.06 -7.99
N ALA A 216 4.41 38.29 -7.63
CA ALA A 216 3.66 39.17 -8.50
C ALA A 216 4.32 40.54 -8.47
N GLY A 217 5.01 40.88 -9.57
CA GLY A 217 5.30 42.27 -9.86
C GLY A 217 3.99 43.04 -9.78
N THR A 218 3.98 44.11 -8.98
CA THR A 218 3.00 45.17 -9.13
C THR A 218 3.07 45.64 -10.58
N CYS A 219 2.05 45.33 -11.39
CA CYS A 219 1.80 46.11 -12.59
C CYS A 219 1.44 47.52 -12.12
N GLN A 220 2.41 48.43 -12.20
CA GLN A 220 2.16 49.86 -12.26
C GLN A 220 1.74 50.25 -13.68
#